data_AF-A0A7S1CVW0-F1
#
_entry.id   AF-A0A7S1CVW0-F1
#
_cell.length_a   1.000
_cell.length_b   1.000
_cell.length_c   1.000
_cell.angle_alpha   90.00
_cell.angle_beta   90.00
_cell.angle_gamma   90.00
#
_symmetry.space_group_name_H-M   'P 1'
#
loop_
_entity.id
_entity.type
_entity.pdbx_description
1 polymer ?
#
loop_
_entity_poly.entity_id
_entity_poly.type
_entity_poly.pdbx_seq_one_letter_code
_entity_poly.pdbx_strand_id
1 'polypeptide(L)'
;FPTMLYLFVLSTFLATSNALNVVLAGGSGPLGKLVASRLSSHEVTILCRNGFLAAAPNRVTGDFGWVGKTFLEENPHVNLRDWDGGDLLDIVGRDWMGWQDDVLPNADVVVNLVGGYTKQRLMAAERIVRESNDINPGVLQITVSPRNDELRIVSPGAVTMKTQRIQDCEALVEKNCKNSICLRLEANRLEESCQAIIDAINSLN
;
A
#
# COMPACT_ATOMS: atom_id res chain seq x y z
N PHE A 1 -6.70 -64.19 0.31
CA PHE A 1 -5.89 -63.01 0.64
C PHE A 1 -6.54 -61.79 -0.03
N PRO A 2 -7.29 -60.95 0.71
CA PRO A 2 -7.88 -59.76 0.13
C PRO A 2 -6.86 -58.62 0.12
N THR A 3 -6.63 -58.05 -1.06
CA THR A 3 -5.76 -56.91 -1.30
C THR A 3 -6.50 -55.65 -0.84
N MET A 4 -6.17 -55.16 0.36
CA MET A 4 -6.74 -53.95 0.94
C MET A 4 -6.10 -52.73 0.27
N LEU A 5 -6.79 -52.20 -0.75
CA LEU A 5 -6.40 -50.99 -1.48
C LEU A 5 -6.72 -49.77 -0.60
N TYR A 6 -5.76 -49.32 0.22
CA TYR A 6 -5.85 -48.04 0.91
C TYR A 6 -5.67 -46.91 -0.10
N LEU A 7 -6.78 -46.33 -0.57
CA LEU A 7 -6.78 -45.05 -1.26
C LEU A 7 -6.49 -43.96 -0.22
N PHE A 8 -5.22 -43.58 -0.10
CA PHE A 8 -4.83 -42.36 0.61
C PHE A 8 -5.29 -41.17 -0.25
N VAL A 9 -6.51 -40.69 -0.02
CA VAL A 9 -6.94 -39.38 -0.50
C VAL A 9 -6.15 -38.37 0.33
N LEU A 10 -4.97 -38.02 -0.16
CA LEU A 10 -4.20 -36.89 0.32
C LEU A 10 -4.98 -35.63 -0.09
N SER A 11 -5.98 -35.25 0.71
CA SER A 11 -6.59 -33.93 0.63
C SER A 11 -5.53 -32.94 1.09
N THR A 12 -4.69 -32.51 0.16
CA THR A 12 -3.98 -31.24 0.28
C THR A 12 -5.07 -30.18 0.44
N PHE A 13 -5.40 -29.87 1.69
CA PHE A 13 -5.92 -28.56 2.03
C PHE A 13 -4.84 -27.59 1.56
N LEU A 14 -5.03 -27.07 0.35
CA LEU A 14 -4.39 -25.84 -0.09
C LEU A 14 -4.85 -24.82 0.94
N ALA A 15 -4.06 -24.63 1.98
CA ALA A 15 -4.17 -23.46 2.82
C ALA A 15 -3.85 -22.31 1.88
N THR A 16 -4.90 -21.69 1.35
CA THR A 16 -4.82 -20.39 0.70
C THR A 16 -4.14 -19.48 1.70
N SER A 17 -2.86 -19.17 1.44
CA SER A 17 -2.05 -18.30 2.28
C SER A 17 -2.58 -16.90 2.10
N ASN A 18 -3.66 -16.55 2.81
CA ASN A 18 -4.16 -15.19 2.85
C ASN A 18 -2.98 -14.28 3.20
N ALA A 19 -2.69 -13.28 2.37
CA ALA A 19 -1.78 -12.20 2.76
C ALA A 19 -2.18 -11.72 4.16
N LEU A 20 -1.28 -11.78 5.14
CA LEU A 20 -1.60 -11.43 6.52
C LEU A 20 -1.14 -10.00 6.85
N ASN A 21 -0.10 -9.51 6.18
CA ASN A 21 0.52 -8.22 6.50
C ASN A 21 0.54 -7.31 5.26
N VAL A 22 -0.27 -6.24 5.30
CA VAL A 22 -0.43 -5.28 4.20
C VAL A 22 0.15 -3.93 4.60
N VAL A 23 1.01 -3.37 3.75
CA VAL A 23 1.63 -2.06 3.94
C VAL A 23 0.99 -1.06 2.98
N LEU A 24 0.43 0.03 3.50
CA LEU A 24 -0.20 1.08 2.70
C LEU A 24 0.65 2.36 2.72
N ALA A 25 1.47 2.53 1.69
CA ALA A 25 2.25 3.75 1.51
C ALA A 25 1.36 4.90 1.04
N GLY A 26 1.24 5.96 1.85
CA GLY A 26 0.27 7.03 1.58
C GLY A 26 -1.16 6.65 1.97
N GLY A 27 -1.34 5.65 2.83
CA GLY A 27 -2.64 5.12 3.24
C GLY A 27 -3.50 6.08 4.08
N SER A 28 -2.97 7.23 4.50
CA SER A 28 -3.70 8.23 5.29
C SER A 28 -4.74 9.05 4.50
N GLY A 29 -4.84 8.86 3.18
CA GLY A 29 -5.87 9.48 2.34
C GLY A 29 -7.22 8.75 2.37
N PRO A 30 -8.28 9.31 1.75
CA PRO A 30 -9.62 8.70 1.76
C PRO A 30 -9.65 7.25 1.25
N LEU A 31 -8.97 6.97 0.13
CA LEU A 31 -8.91 5.63 -0.44
C LEU A 31 -8.15 4.66 0.47
N GLY A 32 -7.02 5.09 1.04
CA GLY A 32 -6.22 4.24 1.93
C GLY A 32 -6.95 3.88 3.22
N LYS A 33 -7.70 4.83 3.81
CA LYS A 33 -8.58 4.55 4.95
C LYS A 33 -9.67 3.53 4.61
N LEU A 34 -10.29 3.68 3.45
CA LEU A 34 -11.34 2.76 3.00
C LEU A 34 -10.78 1.35 2.76
N VAL A 35 -9.61 1.24 2.13
CA VAL A 35 -8.92 -0.05 1.95
C VAL A 35 -8.58 -0.66 3.31
N ALA A 36 -7.96 0.11 4.22
CA ALA A 36 -7.57 -0.38 5.55
C ALA A 36 -8.76 -0.91 6.37
N SER A 37 -9.92 -0.25 6.33
CA SER A 37 -11.10 -0.70 7.08
C SER A 37 -11.75 -1.96 6.49
N ARG A 38 -11.58 -2.22 5.20
CA ARG A 38 -12.10 -3.41 4.52
C ARG A 38 -11.19 -4.65 4.69
N LEU A 39 -9.96 -4.46 5.13
CA LEU A 39 -8.97 -5.51 5.36
C LEU A 39 -8.98 -6.00 6.83
N SER A 40 -10.15 -6.16 7.45
CA SER A 40 -10.27 -6.52 8.87
C SER A 40 -9.71 -7.90 9.26
N SER A 41 -9.45 -8.77 8.29
CA SER A 41 -8.78 -10.05 8.49
C SER A 41 -7.25 -9.99 8.27
N HIS A 42 -6.69 -8.80 8.08
CA HIS A 42 -5.27 -8.57 7.81
C HIS A 42 -4.71 -7.60 8.86
N GLU A 43 -3.42 -7.71 9.16
CA GLU A 43 -2.67 -6.65 9.83
C GLU A 43 -2.27 -5.60 8.79
N VAL A 44 -2.65 -4.35 9.03
CA VAL A 44 -2.44 -3.25 8.09
C VAL A 44 -1.51 -2.21 8.70
N THR A 45 -0.39 -1.91 8.04
CA THR A 45 0.48 -0.79 8.43
C THR A 45 0.36 0.36 7.45
N ILE A 46 -0.13 1.50 7.90
CA ILE A 46 -0.16 2.73 7.11
C ILE A 46 1.14 3.49 7.30
N LEU A 47 1.89 3.68 6.22
CA LEU A 47 3.04 4.57 6.21
C LEU A 47 2.56 6.02 6.04
N CYS A 48 2.89 6.87 7.00
CA CYS A 48 2.47 8.27 7.04
C CYS A 48 3.59 9.17 7.52
N ARG A 49 3.58 10.47 7.16
CA ARG A 49 4.65 11.41 7.55
C ARG A 49 4.80 11.57 9.06
N ASN A 50 3.70 11.45 9.79
CA ASN A 50 3.67 11.58 11.24
C ASN A 50 2.46 10.85 11.82
N GLY A 51 2.70 9.71 12.46
CA GLY A 51 1.71 8.85 13.08
C GLY A 51 0.98 9.54 14.23
N PHE A 52 1.66 10.38 15.00
CA PHE A 52 1.02 11.15 16.07
C PHE A 52 -0.03 12.13 15.53
N LEU A 53 0.31 12.89 14.48
CA LEU A 53 -0.64 13.82 13.83
C LEU A 53 -1.72 13.07 13.05
N ALA A 54 -1.38 11.95 12.43
CA ALA A 54 -2.34 11.13 11.70
C ALA A 54 -3.36 10.46 12.63
N ALA A 55 -2.97 10.09 13.85
CA ALA A 55 -3.84 9.51 14.89
C ALA A 55 -4.58 10.56 15.74
N ALA A 56 -4.31 11.86 15.55
CA ALA A 56 -4.92 12.91 16.37
C ALA A 56 -6.46 12.83 16.32
N PRO A 57 -7.17 13.10 17.43
CA PRO A 57 -8.63 13.02 17.47
C PRO A 57 -9.30 14.01 16.50
N ASN A 58 -8.65 15.14 16.23
CA ASN A 58 -9.07 16.13 15.25
C ASN A 58 -7.95 16.36 14.24
N ARG A 59 -8.32 16.69 12.99
CA ARG A 59 -7.34 17.05 11.97
C ARG A 59 -6.64 18.36 12.36
N VAL A 60 -5.33 18.29 12.60
CA VAL A 60 -4.52 19.44 13.05
C VAL A 60 -4.04 20.30 11.88
N THR A 61 -3.82 19.70 10.70
CA THR A 61 -3.40 20.43 9.49
C THR A 61 -3.97 19.79 8.21
N GLY A 62 -4.07 20.61 7.15
CA GLY A 62 -4.35 20.17 5.79
C GLY A 62 -3.18 19.42 5.13
N ASP A 63 -1.95 19.67 5.61
CA ASP A 63 -0.71 19.30 4.91
C ASP A 63 -0.31 17.83 5.14
N PHE A 64 -0.73 17.25 6.27
CA PHE A 64 -0.52 15.85 6.58
C PHE A 64 -1.82 15.06 6.42
N GLY A 65 -1.67 13.78 6.07
CA GLY A 65 -2.78 12.85 6.07
C GLY A 65 -3.33 12.64 7.48
N TRP A 66 -4.62 12.32 7.58
CA TRP A 66 -5.32 12.19 8.85
C TRP A 66 -6.24 10.97 8.84
N VAL A 67 -5.95 10.04 9.74
CA VAL A 67 -6.72 8.81 9.92
C VAL A 67 -7.78 9.03 11.00
N GLY A 68 -7.37 9.59 12.14
CA GLY A 68 -8.22 9.95 13.27
C GLY A 68 -8.29 8.86 14.34
N LYS A 69 -8.32 9.27 15.62
CA LYS A 69 -8.33 8.36 16.77
C LYS A 69 -9.49 7.35 16.74
N THR A 70 -10.71 7.82 16.48
CA THR A 70 -11.91 6.97 16.43
C THR A 70 -11.80 5.88 15.37
N PHE A 71 -11.22 6.20 14.20
CA PHE A 71 -10.99 5.20 13.16
C PHE A 71 -10.06 4.08 13.65
N LEU A 72 -8.98 4.41 14.34
CA LEU A 72 -8.04 3.42 14.87
C LEU A 72 -8.67 2.57 15.98
N GLU A 73 -9.53 3.17 16.81
CA GLU A 73 -10.30 2.43 17.82
C GLU A 73 -11.29 1.43 17.18
N GLU A 74 -11.90 1.80 16.05
CA GLU A 74 -12.81 0.94 15.28
C GLU A 74 -12.07 -0.11 14.43
N ASN A 75 -10.78 0.10 14.15
CA ASN A 75 -9.95 -0.74 13.27
C ASN A 75 -8.62 -1.09 13.98
N PRO A 76 -8.66 -1.93 15.04
CA PRO A 76 -7.49 -2.21 15.87
C PRO A 76 -6.37 -2.99 15.15
N HIS A 77 -6.67 -3.57 13.99
CA HIS A 77 -5.71 -4.22 13.09
C HIS A 77 -4.89 -3.21 12.25
N VAL A 78 -5.17 -1.91 12.37
CA VAL A 78 -4.48 -0.84 11.64
C VAL A 78 -3.45 -0.16 12.52
N ASN A 79 -2.19 -0.30 12.13
CA ASN A 79 -1.04 0.36 12.74
C ASN A 79 -0.58 1.54 11.89
N LEU A 80 -0.01 2.55 12.54
CA LEU A 80 0.61 3.70 11.85
C LEU A 80 2.12 3.62 12.01
N ARG A 81 2.85 3.91 10.93
CA ARG A 81 4.30 4.01 10.96
C ARG A 81 4.79 5.29 10.28
N ASP A 82 5.71 5.97 10.96
CA ASP A 82 6.35 7.17 10.42
C ASP A 82 7.20 6.84 9.18
N TRP A 83 6.98 7.61 8.12
CA TRP A 83 7.64 7.49 6.83
C TRP A 83 7.69 8.84 6.13
N ASP A 84 8.87 9.26 5.68
CA ASP A 84 9.07 10.53 4.99
C ASP A 84 8.34 10.67 3.65
N GLY A 85 7.86 9.58 3.05
CA GLY A 85 7.32 9.64 1.70
C GLY A 85 8.41 9.95 0.66
N GLY A 86 9.66 9.54 0.92
CA GLY A 86 10.80 9.76 0.01
C GLY A 86 11.37 11.18 0.03
N ASP A 87 10.97 12.00 1.00
CA ASP A 87 11.46 13.37 1.17
C ASP A 87 12.22 13.46 2.49
N LEU A 88 13.55 13.55 2.46
CA LEU A 88 14.42 13.51 3.65
C LEU A 88 14.14 14.65 4.66
N LEU A 89 13.17 15.51 4.38
CA LEU A 89 12.69 16.60 5.21
C LEU A 89 11.40 16.15 5.91
N ASP A 90 11.40 16.25 7.24
CA ASP A 90 10.24 16.13 8.14
C ASP A 90 9.78 14.73 8.58
N ILE A 91 10.69 13.78 8.84
CA ILE A 91 10.36 12.73 9.82
C ILE A 91 10.59 13.30 11.22
N VAL A 92 9.50 13.51 11.98
CA VAL A 92 9.56 13.74 13.43
C VAL A 92 9.46 12.37 14.13
N GLY A 93 10.36 11.46 13.76
CA GLY A 93 10.33 10.06 14.18
C GLY A 93 11.06 9.87 15.49
N ARG A 94 10.47 9.10 16.41
CA ARG A 94 11.04 8.76 17.73
C ARG A 94 12.02 7.58 17.71
N ASP A 95 12.23 6.94 16.56
CA ASP A 95 12.81 5.60 16.52
C ASP A 95 14.18 5.53 15.82
N TRP A 96 15.06 4.71 16.39
CA TRP A 96 16.40 4.40 15.90
C TRP A 96 16.40 3.46 14.68
N MET A 97 15.27 2.81 14.41
CA MET A 97 15.08 1.85 13.32
C MET A 97 14.26 2.47 12.19
N GLY A 98 14.68 2.24 10.94
CA GLY A 98 13.97 2.72 9.77
C GLY A 98 12.63 2.01 9.59
N TRP A 99 11.67 2.67 8.93
CA TRP A 99 10.38 2.05 8.61
C TRP A 99 10.54 0.78 7.79
N GLN A 100 11.56 0.74 6.93
CA GLN A 100 11.83 -0.38 6.06
C GLN A 100 12.24 -1.63 6.85
N ASP A 101 13.04 -1.47 7.90
CA ASP A 101 13.55 -2.56 8.74
C ASP A 101 12.46 -3.11 9.68
N ASP A 102 11.46 -2.29 10.00
CA ASP A 102 10.35 -2.62 10.89
C ASP A 102 9.21 -3.31 10.12
N VAL A 103 8.85 -2.78 8.95
CA VAL A 103 7.60 -3.16 8.26
C VAL A 103 7.82 -4.17 7.13
N LEU A 104 8.89 -4.03 6.34
CA LEU A 104 9.08 -4.85 5.13
C LEU A 104 9.43 -6.34 5.37
N PRO A 105 10.16 -6.75 6.44
CA PRO A 105 10.53 -8.15 6.61
C PRO A 105 9.36 -9.12 6.66
N ASN A 106 8.21 -8.67 7.16
CA ASN A 106 7.00 -9.49 7.30
C ASN A 106 5.89 -9.10 6.31
N ALA A 107 6.12 -8.12 5.44
CA ALA A 107 5.10 -7.65 4.50
C ALA A 107 4.81 -8.71 3.42
N ASP A 108 3.53 -9.03 3.22
CA ASP A 108 3.08 -9.85 2.10
C ASP A 108 2.77 -8.99 0.88
N VAL A 109 2.21 -7.79 1.13
CA VAL A 109 1.83 -6.82 0.10
C VAL A 109 2.23 -5.41 0.51
N VAL A 110 2.75 -4.65 -0.44
CA VAL A 110 2.93 -3.20 -0.33
C VAL A 110 2.09 -2.51 -1.39
N VAL A 111 1.18 -1.64 -0.97
CA VAL A 111 0.33 -0.84 -1.84
C VAL A 111 0.79 0.60 -1.82
N ASN A 112 1.26 1.08 -2.97
CA ASN A 112 1.67 2.47 -3.18
C ASN A 112 0.46 3.32 -3.57
N LEU A 113 -0.10 4.01 -2.58
CA LEU A 113 -1.20 4.97 -2.69
C LEU A 113 -0.70 6.43 -2.64
N VAL A 114 0.60 6.67 -2.81
CA VAL A 114 1.19 8.02 -2.69
C VAL A 114 0.55 8.96 -3.70
N GLY A 115 -0.17 9.95 -3.17
CA GLY A 115 -0.78 11.03 -3.93
C GLY A 115 0.23 12.08 -4.38
N GLY A 116 -0.26 13.10 -5.09
CA GLY A 116 0.56 14.21 -5.59
C GLY A 116 1.45 13.78 -6.76
N TYR A 117 1.09 14.17 -7.98
CA TYR A 117 1.84 13.78 -9.20
C TYR A 117 3.08 14.68 -9.43
N THR A 118 3.83 14.92 -8.37
CA THR A 118 5.06 15.71 -8.33
C THR A 118 6.28 14.81 -8.42
N LYS A 119 7.50 15.38 -8.38
CA LYS A 119 8.73 14.59 -8.27
C LYS A 119 8.78 13.74 -6.99
N GLN A 120 8.10 14.17 -5.93
CA GLN A 120 8.08 13.46 -4.65
C GLN A 120 7.47 12.07 -4.77
N ARG A 121 6.42 11.88 -5.56
CA ARG A 121 5.85 10.55 -5.80
C ARG A 121 6.86 9.59 -6.45
N LEU A 122 7.70 10.10 -7.36
CA LEU A 122 8.74 9.27 -7.98
C LEU A 122 9.80 8.85 -6.96
N MET A 123 10.25 9.77 -6.11
CA MET A 123 11.19 9.46 -5.02
C MET A 123 10.60 8.47 -4.01
N ALA A 124 9.32 8.63 -3.68
CA ALA A 124 8.59 7.70 -2.82
C ALA A 124 8.52 6.30 -3.43
N ALA A 125 8.15 6.21 -4.72
CA ALA A 125 8.06 4.94 -5.45
C ALA A 125 9.43 4.26 -5.56
N GLU A 126 10.48 5.01 -5.96
CA GLU A 126 11.85 4.52 -6.04
C GLU A 126 12.30 3.94 -4.71
N ARG A 127 12.09 4.67 -3.60
CA ARG A 127 12.50 4.21 -2.28
C ARG A 127 11.74 2.96 -1.86
N ILE A 128 10.42 2.92 -2.01
CA ILE A 128 9.63 1.72 -1.67
C ILE A 128 10.14 0.50 -2.44
N VAL A 129 10.32 0.65 -3.76
CA VAL A 129 10.79 -0.44 -4.63
C VAL A 129 12.18 -0.91 -4.22
N ARG A 130 13.11 0.04 -4.01
CA ARG A 130 14.49 -0.27 -3.60
C ARG A 130 14.54 -1.00 -2.28
N GLU A 131 13.95 -0.43 -1.22
CA GLU A 131 13.99 -1.05 0.11
C GLU A 131 13.26 -2.41 0.12
N SER A 132 12.17 -2.54 -0.64
CA SER A 132 11.45 -3.80 -0.75
C SER A 132 12.28 -4.87 -1.44
N ASN A 133 12.99 -4.53 -2.51
CA ASN A 133 13.88 -5.48 -3.17
C ASN A 133 15.07 -5.90 -2.31
N ASP A 134 15.59 -5.01 -1.46
CA ASP A 134 16.71 -5.29 -0.59
C ASP A 134 16.31 -6.15 0.61
N ILE A 135 15.15 -5.87 1.23
CA ILE A 135 14.72 -6.50 2.49
C ILE A 135 13.79 -7.69 2.26
N ASN A 136 12.83 -7.56 1.34
CA ASN A 136 11.84 -8.60 1.06
C ASN A 136 11.47 -8.65 -0.44
N PRO A 137 12.37 -9.18 -1.30
CA PRO A 137 12.14 -9.23 -2.75
C PRO A 137 10.98 -10.16 -3.18
N GLY A 138 10.36 -10.87 -2.23
CA GLY A 138 9.16 -11.69 -2.46
C GLY A 138 7.84 -10.94 -2.33
N VAL A 139 7.85 -9.73 -1.75
CA VAL A 139 6.63 -8.95 -1.49
C VAL A 139 5.91 -8.59 -2.80
N LEU A 140 4.57 -8.62 -2.79
CA LEU A 140 3.79 -8.10 -3.90
C LEU A 140 3.73 -6.57 -3.85
N GLN A 141 4.14 -5.93 -4.94
CA GLN A 141 4.10 -4.49 -5.09
C GLN A 141 2.91 -4.05 -5.94
N ILE A 142 1.93 -3.39 -5.32
CA ILE A 142 0.77 -2.83 -6.00
C ILE A 142 0.96 -1.32 -6.14
N THR A 143 1.07 -0.82 -7.37
CA THR A 143 1.11 0.63 -7.63
C THR A 143 -0.22 1.12 -8.11
N VAL A 144 -0.78 2.12 -7.42
CA VAL A 144 -2.10 2.68 -7.74
C VAL A 144 -1.97 4.07 -8.34
N SER A 145 -2.58 4.24 -9.50
CA SER A 145 -2.51 5.44 -10.31
C SER A 145 -3.90 5.81 -10.83
N PRO A 146 -4.20 7.10 -11.04
CA PRO A 146 -5.42 7.47 -11.74
C PRO A 146 -5.33 7.06 -13.21
N ARG A 147 -6.49 6.90 -13.85
CA ARG A 147 -6.58 6.88 -15.31
C ARG A 147 -6.15 8.22 -15.92
N ASN A 148 -5.73 8.18 -17.18
CA ASN A 148 -5.16 9.35 -17.86
C ASN A 148 -6.18 10.48 -18.10
N ASP A 149 -7.43 10.11 -18.35
CA ASP A 149 -8.58 11.01 -18.46
C ASP A 149 -8.95 11.68 -17.12
N GLU A 150 -8.79 10.95 -16.01
CA GLU A 150 -9.04 11.43 -14.65
C GLU A 150 -7.96 12.41 -14.14
N LEU A 151 -6.74 12.37 -14.68
CA LEU A 151 -5.62 13.19 -14.22
C LEU A 151 -5.92 14.70 -14.21
N ARG A 152 -6.70 15.16 -15.19
CA ARG A 152 -7.11 16.56 -15.31
C ARG A 152 -8.00 17.01 -14.17
N ILE A 153 -8.80 16.09 -13.62
CA ILE A 153 -9.75 16.32 -12.54
C ILE A 153 -8.99 16.40 -11.21
N VAL A 154 -8.10 15.43 -10.97
CA VAL A 154 -7.40 15.31 -9.69
C VAL A 154 -6.26 16.31 -9.54
N SER A 155 -5.65 16.74 -10.66
CA SER A 155 -4.52 17.65 -10.62
C SER A 155 -4.43 18.47 -11.92
N PRO A 156 -5.12 19.62 -11.99
CA PRO A 156 -5.09 20.50 -13.17
C PRO A 156 -3.66 20.94 -13.56
N GLY A 157 -3.44 21.15 -14.86
CA GLY A 157 -2.16 21.62 -15.40
C GLY A 157 -1.06 20.55 -15.54
N ALA A 158 -0.12 20.78 -16.47
CA ALA A 158 1.05 19.93 -16.73
C ALA A 158 0.74 18.42 -16.88
N VAL A 159 -0.41 18.08 -17.47
CA VAL A 159 -0.92 16.69 -17.59
C VAL A 159 0.14 15.77 -18.20
N THR A 160 0.79 16.18 -19.28
CA THR A 160 1.84 15.38 -19.95
C THR A 160 2.98 15.01 -18.99
N MET A 161 3.49 15.96 -18.19
CA MET A 161 4.53 15.66 -17.20
C MET A 161 4.03 14.74 -16.09
N LYS A 162 2.77 14.88 -15.68
CA LYS A 162 2.17 14.04 -14.62
C LYS A 162 1.95 12.62 -15.13
N THR A 163 1.44 12.47 -16.35
CA THR A 163 1.31 11.18 -17.03
C THR A 163 2.66 10.49 -17.14
N GLN A 164 3.70 11.20 -17.59
CA GLN A 164 5.05 10.66 -17.67
C GLN A 164 5.55 10.16 -16.31
N ARG A 165 5.42 10.97 -15.24
CA ARG A 165 5.85 10.54 -13.89
C ARG A 165 5.12 9.31 -13.40
N ILE A 166 3.84 9.18 -13.71
CA ILE A 166 3.09 7.99 -13.34
C ILE A 166 3.63 6.78 -14.10
N GLN A 167 3.85 6.90 -15.41
CA GLN A 167 4.44 5.84 -16.21
C GLN A 167 5.84 5.47 -15.71
N ASP A 168 6.63 6.44 -15.26
CA ASP A 168 7.95 6.20 -14.66
C ASP A 168 7.81 5.39 -13.36
N CYS A 169 6.83 5.71 -12.51
CA CYS A 169 6.56 4.94 -11.27
C CYS A 169 6.15 3.50 -11.58
N GLU A 170 5.27 3.30 -12.57
CA GLU A 170 4.81 1.97 -12.98
C GLU A 170 5.95 1.15 -13.57
N ALA A 171 6.75 1.77 -14.46
CA ALA A 171 7.93 1.14 -15.03
C ALA A 171 8.98 0.80 -13.97
N LEU A 172 9.13 1.61 -12.91
CA LEU A 172 10.01 1.28 -11.78
C LEU A 172 9.55 -0.01 -11.09
N VAL A 173 8.26 -0.15 -10.82
CA VAL A 173 7.74 -1.34 -10.13
C VAL A 173 7.83 -2.58 -11.04
N GLU A 174 7.35 -2.49 -12.28
CA GLU A 174 7.32 -3.62 -13.22
C GLU A 174 8.71 -4.15 -13.58
N LYS A 175 9.72 -3.27 -13.66
CA LYS A 175 11.09 -3.67 -14.04
C LYS A 175 11.90 -4.24 -12.88
N ASN A 176 11.61 -3.80 -11.65
CA ASN A 176 12.47 -4.11 -10.51
C ASN A 176 11.84 -5.12 -9.55
N CYS A 177 10.51 -5.26 -9.52
CA CYS A 177 9.83 -6.13 -8.56
C CYS A 177 9.41 -7.43 -9.25
N LYS A 178 9.72 -8.57 -8.63
CA LYS A 178 9.35 -9.89 -9.18
C LYS A 178 7.83 -10.08 -9.20
N ASN A 179 7.15 -9.61 -8.15
CA ASN A 179 5.71 -9.68 -7.98
C ASN A 179 5.16 -8.25 -8.00
N SER A 180 4.48 -7.86 -9.08
CA SER A 180 3.96 -6.51 -9.22
C SER A 180 2.63 -6.43 -9.94
N ILE A 181 1.77 -5.49 -9.52
CA ILE A 181 0.52 -5.14 -10.19
C ILE A 181 0.43 -3.61 -10.27
N CYS A 182 0.14 -3.08 -11.46
CA CYS A 182 -0.14 -1.67 -11.69
C CYS A 182 -1.64 -1.46 -11.92
N LEU A 183 -2.31 -0.72 -11.03
CA LEU A 183 -3.75 -0.43 -11.10
C LEU A 183 -4.00 1.00 -11.57
N ARG A 184 -4.84 1.14 -12.60
CA ARG A 184 -5.29 2.42 -13.16
C ARG A 184 -6.77 2.65 -12.83
N LEU A 185 -7.03 3.41 -11.78
CA LEU A 185 -8.36 3.54 -11.16
C LEU A 185 -9.02 4.91 -11.42
N GLU A 186 -10.34 4.97 -11.27
CA GLU A 186 -11.12 6.20 -11.39
C GLU A 186 -11.09 6.97 -10.07
N ALA A 187 -10.77 8.27 -10.09
CA ALA A 187 -10.51 9.02 -8.86
C ALA A 187 -11.77 9.24 -8.02
N ASN A 188 -12.94 9.33 -8.67
CA ASN A 188 -14.22 9.61 -8.02
C ASN A 188 -15.00 8.35 -7.63
N ARG A 189 -14.47 7.15 -7.88
CA ARG A 189 -15.13 5.87 -7.57
C ARG A 189 -14.37 5.13 -6.48
N LEU A 190 -14.43 5.66 -5.26
CA LEU A 190 -13.65 5.13 -4.13
C LEU A 190 -13.98 3.68 -3.79
N GLU A 191 -15.26 3.28 -3.78
CA GLU A 191 -15.66 1.89 -3.49
C GLU A 191 -15.18 0.91 -4.56
N GLU A 192 -15.36 1.23 -5.84
CA GLU A 192 -14.87 0.39 -6.94
C GLU A 192 -13.33 0.30 -6.93
N SER A 193 -12.66 1.41 -6.65
CA SER A 193 -11.20 1.47 -6.52
C SER A 193 -10.70 0.65 -5.32
N CYS A 194 -11.41 0.72 -4.19
CA CYS A 194 -11.12 -0.07 -3.01
C CYS A 194 -11.26 -1.56 -3.31
N GLN A 195 -12.35 -1.95 -3.98
CA GLN A 195 -12.57 -3.35 -4.35
C GLN A 195 -11.46 -3.87 -5.27
N ALA A 196 -11.08 -3.09 -6.30
CA ALA A 196 -10.00 -3.47 -7.20
C ALA A 196 -8.65 -3.68 -6.47
N ILE A 197 -8.36 -2.86 -5.45
CA ILE A 197 -7.16 -3.02 -4.62
C ILE A 197 -7.25 -4.30 -3.77
N ILE A 198 -8.39 -4.57 -3.15
CA ILE A 198 -8.62 -5.77 -2.35
C ILE A 198 -8.50 -7.03 -3.20
N ASP A 199 -9.09 -7.03 -4.39
CA ASP A 199 -9.01 -8.14 -5.34
C ASP A 199 -7.55 -8.41 -5.75
N ALA A 200 -6.76 -7.35 -5.95
CA ALA A 200 -5.34 -7.46 -6.25
C ALA A 200 -4.54 -8.00 -5.05
N ILE A 201 -4.84 -7.57 -3.81
CA ILE A 201 -4.24 -8.12 -2.58
C ILE A 201 -4.52 -9.62 -2.46
N ASN A 202 -5.78 -10.02 -2.71
CA ASN A 202 -6.23 -11.41 -2.59
C ASN A 202 -5.75 -12.31 -3.74
N SER A 203 -5.18 -11.76 -4.81
CA SER A 203 -4.68 -12.55 -5.95
C SER A 203 -3.43 -13.40 -5.62
N LEU A 204 -2.84 -13.18 -4.45
CA LEU A 204 -1.74 -14.01 -3.92
C LEU A 204 -2.20 -15.37 -3.36
N ASN A 205 -3.52 -15.56 -3.19
CA ASN A 205 -4.10 -16.69 -2.46
C ASN A 205 -4.45 -17.89 -3.33
#